data_AF-A0A7T1T1Z9-F1
#
_entry.id   AF-A0A7T1T1Z9-F1
#
_cell.length_a   1.000
_cell.length_b   1.000
_cell.length_c   1.000
_cell.angle_alpha   90.00
_cell.angle_beta   90.00
_cell.angle_gamma   90.00
#
_symmetry.space_group_name_H-M   'P 1'
#
loop_
_entity.id
_entity.type
_entity.pdbx_description
1 polymer ?
#
loop_
_entity_poly.entity_id
_entity_poly.type
_entity_poly.pdbx_seq_one_letter_code
_entity_poly.pdbx_strand_id
1 'polypeptide(L)'
;MNIIIRFIVSFLAFFVASFFPRLLEDAYRGRFFLFLFCILVFLIFIFRSRYRKLVNSKISGILLVFIYVLLFVFSVFFRFVLFEQMVALFGSVTTAWLVHHNVSSGSSGELVHHNVSSGSSGADGGLPALESSSSSESLTTYRTVIAAENEAEIYVRIRELENLLYYNIPPQHNPGEYERLVREHFDQALNVTHFLQIYDNEYFELQVLERKGLLQDRLENRLLTQPNLEKILELSPYNNIRKEAYYFLQDKLEPLNNLEHAFQRHLMDGNLNSFIRELNEHGRNSEIYREFYRHFTDEDFRRSCGLPLP
;
A
#
# COMPACT_ATOMS: atom_id res chain seq x y z
N MET A 1 -37.87 -24.41 -29.02
CA MET A 1 -36.45 -24.05 -29.25
C MET A 1 -36.26 -22.54 -29.46
N ASN A 2 -37.03 -21.89 -30.33
CA ASN A 2 -36.83 -20.47 -30.68
C ASN A 2 -37.19 -19.43 -29.60
N ILE A 3 -38.16 -19.72 -28.71
CA ILE A 3 -38.67 -18.71 -27.77
C ILE A 3 -37.67 -18.42 -26.65
N ILE A 4 -37.01 -19.45 -26.12
CA ILE A 4 -36.08 -19.30 -24.98
C ILE A 4 -34.79 -18.60 -25.42
N ILE A 5 -34.24 -18.96 -26.59
CA ILE A 5 -33.04 -18.31 -27.13
C ILE A 5 -33.35 -16.85 -27.48
N ARG A 6 -34.52 -16.56 -28.08
CA ARG A 6 -34.95 -15.17 -28.31
C ARG A 6 -35.14 -14.40 -27.02
N PHE A 7 -35.65 -15.04 -25.97
CA PHE A 7 -35.80 -14.41 -24.66
C PHE A 7 -34.43 -14.11 -24.03
N ILE A 8 -33.47 -15.04 -24.09
CA ILE A 8 -32.11 -14.84 -23.56
C ILE A 8 -31.39 -13.75 -24.35
N VAL A 9 -31.45 -13.76 -25.68
CA VAL A 9 -30.79 -12.75 -26.52
C VAL A 9 -31.44 -11.37 -26.34
N SER A 10 -32.77 -11.30 -26.26
CA SER A 10 -33.48 -10.04 -26.02
C SER A 10 -33.22 -9.52 -24.60
N PHE A 11 -33.10 -10.41 -23.61
CA PHE A 11 -32.75 -10.05 -22.25
C PHE A 11 -31.30 -9.56 -22.14
N LEU A 12 -30.36 -10.22 -22.83
CA LEU A 12 -28.95 -9.80 -22.87
C LEU A 12 -28.80 -8.44 -23.58
N ALA A 13 -29.50 -8.25 -24.69
CA ALA A 13 -29.50 -6.98 -25.43
C ALA A 13 -30.15 -5.85 -24.61
N PHE A 14 -31.27 -6.12 -23.94
CA PHE A 14 -31.92 -5.17 -23.03
C PHE A 14 -31.04 -4.84 -21.82
N PHE A 15 -30.33 -5.84 -21.28
CA PHE A 15 -29.39 -5.67 -20.17
C PHE A 15 -28.20 -4.80 -20.57
N VAL A 16 -27.57 -5.07 -21.73
CA VAL A 16 -26.46 -4.25 -22.24
C VAL A 16 -26.93 -2.83 -22.58
N ALA A 17 -28.07 -2.66 -23.25
CA ALA A 17 -28.54 -1.35 -23.65
C ALA A 17 -29.06 -0.48 -22.49
N SER A 18 -29.71 -1.09 -21.49
CA SER A 18 -30.37 -0.35 -20.40
C SER A 18 -29.49 -0.13 -19.18
N PHE A 19 -28.51 -1.01 -18.94
CA PHE A 19 -27.71 -0.98 -17.72
C PHE A 19 -26.25 -0.60 -17.92
N PHE A 20 -25.65 -0.78 -19.10
CA PHE A 20 -24.26 -0.37 -19.33
C PHE A 20 -24.02 1.15 -19.14
N PRO A 21 -24.97 2.05 -19.49
CA PRO A 21 -24.81 3.48 -19.19
C PRO A 21 -25.01 3.82 -17.70
N ARG A 22 -25.85 3.06 -16.96
CA ARG A 22 -26.15 3.29 -15.53
C ARG A 22 -25.21 2.58 -14.56
N LEU A 23 -24.46 1.57 -15.04
CA LEU A 23 -23.43 0.85 -14.29
C LEU A 23 -22.25 1.75 -13.92
N LEU A 24 -22.04 2.86 -14.64
CA LEU A 24 -21.03 3.86 -14.29
C LEU A 24 -21.50 4.84 -13.19
N GLU A 25 -22.81 5.03 -13.01
CA GLU A 25 -23.37 6.04 -12.10
C GLU A 25 -23.87 5.44 -10.77
N ASP A 26 -24.42 4.22 -10.78
CA ASP A 26 -25.15 3.63 -9.63
C ASP A 26 -24.43 2.46 -8.94
N ALA A 27 -23.17 2.16 -9.30
CA ALA A 27 -22.38 1.05 -8.73
C ALA A 27 -22.22 1.11 -7.19
N TYR A 28 -22.55 2.24 -6.56
CA TYR A 28 -22.41 2.47 -5.13
C TYR A 28 -23.64 2.15 -4.26
N ARG A 29 -24.81 1.82 -4.82
CA ARG A 29 -25.99 1.48 -4.01
C ARG A 29 -26.34 0.00 -4.15
N GLY A 30 -26.22 -0.76 -3.05
CA GLY A 30 -26.43 -2.21 -2.92
C GLY A 30 -27.74 -2.82 -3.46
N ARG A 31 -28.62 -2.01 -4.06
CA ARG A 31 -29.81 -2.42 -4.82
C ARG A 31 -29.45 -3.30 -6.03
N PHE A 32 -28.29 -3.10 -6.65
CA PHE A 32 -27.82 -3.93 -7.76
C PHE A 32 -27.56 -5.39 -7.33
N PHE A 33 -26.96 -5.59 -6.17
CA PHE A 33 -26.67 -6.94 -5.63
C PHE A 33 -27.93 -7.71 -5.26
N LEU A 34 -28.92 -7.03 -4.66
CA LEU A 34 -30.19 -7.65 -4.30
C LEU A 34 -30.95 -8.11 -5.56
N PHE A 35 -30.93 -7.29 -6.61
CA PHE A 35 -31.54 -7.64 -7.89
C PHE A 35 -30.83 -8.83 -8.56
N LEU A 36 -29.50 -8.83 -8.62
CA LEU A 36 -28.71 -9.93 -9.18
C LEU A 36 -28.91 -11.24 -8.40
N PHE A 37 -28.99 -11.16 -7.06
CA PHE A 37 -29.30 -12.28 -6.18
C PHE A 37 -30.71 -12.82 -6.42
N CYS A 38 -31.73 -11.96 -6.55
CA CYS A 38 -33.09 -12.37 -6.87
C CYS A 38 -33.19 -13.10 -8.22
N ILE A 39 -32.47 -12.61 -9.24
CA ILE A 39 -32.37 -13.29 -10.55
C ILE A 39 -31.72 -14.66 -10.40
N LEU A 40 -30.62 -14.76 -9.63
CA LEU A 40 -29.92 -16.01 -9.40
C LEU A 40 -30.81 -17.05 -8.71
N VAL A 41 -31.52 -16.64 -7.64
CA VAL A 41 -32.45 -17.49 -6.91
C VAL A 41 -33.62 -17.92 -7.80
N PHE A 42 -34.15 -17.02 -8.61
CA PHE A 42 -35.22 -17.33 -9.56
C PHE A 42 -34.78 -18.33 -10.63
N LEU A 43 -33.57 -18.19 -11.17
CA LEU A 43 -33.00 -19.13 -12.14
C LEU A 43 -32.72 -20.51 -11.52
N ILE A 44 -32.21 -20.56 -10.28
CA ILE A 44 -32.02 -21.80 -9.52
C ILE A 44 -33.37 -22.46 -9.24
N PHE A 45 -34.41 -21.68 -8.92
CA PHE A 45 -35.76 -22.19 -8.68
C PHE A 45 -36.39 -22.76 -9.97
N ILE A 46 -36.26 -22.07 -11.11
CA ILE A 46 -36.69 -22.58 -12.42
C ILE A 46 -35.93 -23.86 -12.76
N PHE A 47 -34.62 -23.88 -12.57
CA PHE A 47 -33.79 -25.07 -12.78
C PHE A 47 -34.30 -26.22 -11.92
N ARG A 48 -34.47 -26.03 -10.60
CA ARG A 48 -34.94 -27.07 -9.66
C ARG A 48 -36.37 -27.54 -9.94
N SER A 49 -37.28 -26.63 -10.29
CA SER A 49 -38.67 -26.92 -10.65
C SER A 49 -38.78 -27.70 -11.96
N ARG A 50 -37.91 -27.41 -12.93
CA ARG A 50 -37.88 -28.08 -14.24
C ARG A 50 -36.93 -29.28 -14.30
N TYR A 51 -36.01 -29.44 -13.34
CA TYR A 51 -35.03 -30.51 -13.26
C TYR A 51 -35.69 -31.90 -13.28
N ARG A 52 -36.81 -32.05 -12.55
CA ARG A 52 -37.59 -33.30 -12.53
C ARG A 52 -38.21 -33.69 -13.89
N LYS A 53 -38.36 -32.74 -14.83
CA LYS A 53 -38.91 -32.97 -16.18
C LYS A 53 -37.87 -32.94 -17.31
N LEU A 54 -36.62 -32.52 -17.05
CA LEU A 54 -35.61 -32.22 -18.08
C LEU A 54 -34.32 -33.05 -17.99
N VAL A 55 -34.33 -34.16 -17.25
CA VAL A 55 -33.16 -35.05 -17.06
C VAL A 55 -32.55 -35.56 -18.38
N ASN A 56 -33.31 -35.62 -19.49
CA ASN A 56 -32.84 -36.16 -20.77
C ASN A 56 -32.65 -35.13 -21.91
N SER A 57 -32.53 -33.82 -21.62
CA SER A 57 -32.38 -32.81 -22.68
C SER A 57 -31.10 -31.98 -22.56
N LYS A 58 -30.41 -31.78 -23.70
CA LYS A 58 -29.25 -30.89 -23.88
C LYS A 58 -29.48 -29.46 -23.34
N ILE A 59 -30.74 -29.07 -23.16
CA ILE A 59 -31.18 -27.77 -22.61
C ILE A 59 -30.81 -27.63 -21.12
N SER A 60 -30.75 -28.73 -20.36
CA SER A 60 -30.36 -28.71 -18.94
C SER A 60 -28.90 -28.26 -18.76
N GLY A 61 -28.01 -28.69 -19.66
CA GLY A 61 -26.60 -28.32 -19.64
C GLY A 61 -26.36 -26.84 -19.92
N ILE A 62 -27.07 -26.26 -20.89
CA ILE A 62 -26.93 -24.83 -21.23
C ILE A 62 -27.42 -23.94 -20.09
N LEU A 63 -28.54 -24.31 -19.42
CA LEU A 63 -29.03 -23.55 -18.27
C LEU A 63 -28.06 -23.62 -17.09
N LEU A 64 -27.46 -24.79 -16.86
CA LEU A 64 -26.45 -24.98 -15.82
C LEU A 64 -25.21 -24.11 -16.10
N VAL A 65 -24.68 -24.12 -17.32
CA VAL A 65 -23.56 -23.24 -17.72
C VAL A 65 -23.90 -21.77 -17.50
N PHE A 66 -25.12 -21.35 -17.85
CA PHE A 66 -25.56 -19.97 -17.64
C PHE A 66 -25.63 -19.58 -16.14
N ILE A 67 -26.11 -20.48 -15.28
CA ILE A 67 -26.10 -20.29 -13.83
C ILE A 67 -24.66 -20.17 -13.32
N TYR A 68 -23.73 -21.00 -13.80
CA TYR A 68 -22.31 -20.92 -13.43
C TYR A 68 -21.66 -19.60 -13.86
N VAL A 69 -21.94 -19.11 -15.06
CA VAL A 69 -21.43 -17.80 -15.52
C VAL A 69 -21.97 -16.68 -14.64
N LEU A 70 -23.25 -16.70 -14.28
CA LEU A 70 -23.84 -15.70 -13.39
C LEU A 70 -23.27 -15.78 -11.97
N LEU A 71 -23.03 -16.98 -11.43
CA LEU A 71 -22.35 -17.18 -10.15
C LEU A 71 -20.91 -16.66 -10.18
N PHE A 72 -20.20 -16.89 -11.28
CA PHE A 72 -18.83 -16.39 -11.46
C PHE A 72 -18.80 -14.86 -11.48
N VAL A 73 -19.67 -14.23 -12.28
CA VAL A 73 -19.79 -12.77 -12.33
C VAL A 73 -20.19 -12.22 -10.96
N PHE A 74 -21.19 -12.81 -10.31
CA PHE A 74 -21.58 -12.42 -8.95
C PHE A 74 -20.42 -12.52 -7.96
N SER A 75 -19.62 -13.60 -8.03
CA SER A 75 -18.47 -13.81 -7.15
C SER A 75 -17.36 -12.79 -7.37
N VAL A 76 -17.05 -12.43 -8.62
CA VAL A 76 -16.06 -11.40 -8.95
C VAL A 76 -16.49 -10.03 -8.43
N PHE A 77 -17.74 -9.63 -8.67
CA PHE A 77 -18.28 -8.36 -8.17
C PHE A 77 -18.38 -8.34 -6.64
N PHE A 78 -18.77 -9.45 -6.02
CA PHE A 78 -18.82 -9.57 -4.57
C PHE A 78 -17.42 -9.46 -3.92
N ARG A 79 -16.39 -10.07 -4.52
CA ARG A 79 -15.01 -9.89 -4.08
C ARG A 79 -14.54 -8.44 -4.18
N PHE A 80 -14.89 -7.76 -5.26
CA PHE A 80 -14.55 -6.34 -5.44
C PHE A 80 -15.22 -5.46 -4.37
N VAL A 81 -16.50 -5.69 -4.07
CA VAL A 81 -17.20 -4.95 -3.01
C VAL A 81 -16.72 -5.30 -1.62
N LEU A 82 -16.42 -6.58 -1.33
CA LEU A 82 -15.80 -6.94 -0.05
C LEU A 82 -14.42 -6.32 0.10
N PHE A 83 -13.63 -6.23 -0.97
CA PHE A 83 -12.34 -5.56 -0.95
C PHE A 83 -12.49 -4.07 -0.62
N GLU A 84 -13.41 -3.37 -1.30
CA GLU A 84 -13.76 -1.97 -1.01
C GLU A 84 -14.27 -1.77 0.43
N GLN A 85 -15.16 -2.63 0.91
CA GLN A 85 -15.68 -2.58 2.28
C GLN A 85 -14.59 -2.89 3.31
N MET A 86 -13.65 -3.80 3.01
CA MET A 86 -12.50 -4.06 3.86
C MET A 86 -11.55 -2.86 3.89
N VAL A 87 -11.30 -2.20 2.76
CA VAL A 87 -10.49 -0.97 2.70
C VAL A 87 -11.16 0.15 3.51
N ALA A 88 -12.47 0.36 3.35
CA ALA A 88 -13.23 1.35 4.12
C ALA A 88 -13.27 1.01 5.62
N LEU A 89 -13.43 -0.27 5.97
CA LEU A 89 -13.50 -0.72 7.36
C LEU A 89 -12.13 -0.65 8.04
N PHE A 90 -11.04 -0.99 7.35
CA PHE A 90 -9.67 -0.77 7.84
C PHE A 90 -9.39 0.74 8.03
N GLY A 91 -9.86 1.61 7.13
CA GLY A 91 -9.79 3.07 7.32
C GLY A 91 -10.63 3.61 8.49
N SER A 92 -11.70 2.90 8.88
CA SER A 92 -12.52 3.26 10.05
C SER A 92 -12.04 2.65 11.38
N VAL A 93 -11.35 1.50 11.34
CA VAL A 93 -10.81 0.83 12.53
C VAL A 93 -9.52 1.51 12.99
N THR A 94 -8.70 2.04 12.07
CA THR A 94 -7.54 2.86 12.44
C THR A 94 -7.96 4.13 13.17
N THR A 95 -9.03 4.81 12.73
CA THR A 95 -9.54 6.03 13.39
C THR A 95 -10.20 5.74 14.74
N ALA A 96 -10.91 4.63 14.91
CA ALA A 96 -11.52 4.26 16.21
C ALA A 96 -10.49 3.75 17.24
N TRP A 97 -9.41 3.07 16.81
CA TRP A 97 -8.36 2.58 17.71
C TRP A 97 -7.47 3.73 18.22
N LEU A 98 -7.26 4.77 17.42
CA LEU A 98 -6.58 6.01 17.82
C LEU A 98 -7.37 6.83 18.85
N VAL A 99 -8.71 6.92 18.71
CA VAL A 99 -9.54 7.66 19.67
C VAL A 99 -9.62 6.96 21.04
N HIS A 100 -9.57 5.62 21.09
CA HIS A 100 -9.71 4.90 22.36
C HIS A 100 -8.40 4.80 23.16
N HIS A 101 -7.23 4.99 22.52
CA HIS A 101 -5.93 5.00 23.20
C HIS A 101 -5.46 6.40 23.65
N ASN A 102 -6.13 7.50 23.24
CA ASN A 102 -5.71 8.87 23.57
C ASN A 102 -6.48 9.53 24.74
N VAL A 103 -7.32 8.78 25.48
CA VAL A 103 -8.09 9.31 26.64
C VAL A 103 -7.46 8.92 28.00
N SER A 104 -6.19 8.51 28.02
CA SER A 104 -5.51 8.16 29.28
C SER A 104 -4.06 8.63 29.35
N SER A 105 -3.84 9.96 29.43
CA SER A 105 -2.68 10.54 30.14
C SER A 105 -2.64 12.07 30.10
N GLY A 106 -2.78 12.71 31.28
CA GLY A 106 -2.23 14.02 31.71
C GLY A 106 -2.66 15.28 30.91
N SER A 107 -3.41 16.27 31.40
CA SER A 107 -3.43 16.97 32.71
C SER A 107 -2.06 17.39 33.23
N SER A 108 -1.54 18.55 32.82
CA SER A 108 -1.14 19.68 33.70
C SER A 108 -0.37 20.79 32.96
N GLY A 109 -0.77 22.06 33.18
CA GLY A 109 0.02 23.31 32.98
C GLY A 109 0.34 23.67 31.52
N GLU A 110 0.40 24.91 31.06
CA GLU A 110 0.62 26.19 31.74
C GLU A 110 0.23 27.32 30.77
N LEU A 111 -0.26 28.40 31.36
CA LEU A 111 -0.99 29.50 30.74
C LEU A 111 -0.09 30.75 30.81
N VAL A 112 0.31 31.32 29.67
CA VAL A 112 0.93 32.66 29.66
C VAL A 112 0.38 33.49 28.49
N HIS A 113 -0.48 34.44 28.85
CA HIS A 113 -0.90 35.58 28.06
C HIS A 113 0.29 36.53 27.80
N HIS A 114 0.37 37.13 26.61
CA HIS A 114 0.65 38.57 26.51
C HIS A 114 0.02 39.18 25.25
N ASN A 115 -0.84 40.15 25.51
CA ASN A 115 -1.54 41.02 24.57
C ASN A 115 -0.80 42.36 24.52
N VAL A 116 -0.41 42.85 23.34
CA VAL A 116 -0.06 44.26 23.12
C VAL A 116 -0.54 44.68 21.74
N SER A 117 -1.46 45.66 21.72
CA SER A 117 -2.03 46.33 20.56
C SER A 117 -1.51 47.77 20.45
N SER A 118 -1.28 48.26 19.22
CA SER A 118 -1.45 49.65 18.72
C SER A 118 -0.77 49.78 17.35
N GLY A 119 -1.26 50.46 16.30
CA GLY A 119 -2.47 51.23 16.03
C GLY A 119 -2.44 51.83 14.60
N SER A 120 -3.63 52.12 14.02
CA SER A 120 -4.02 53.13 12.98
C SER A 120 -3.20 53.24 11.67
N SER A 121 -3.67 53.03 10.43
CA SER A 121 -4.85 53.45 9.63
C SER A 121 -4.41 54.35 8.44
N GLY A 122 -4.76 53.99 7.20
CA GLY A 122 -4.61 54.81 6.00
C GLY A 122 -5.11 54.07 4.76
N ALA A 123 -6.22 54.53 4.19
CA ALA A 123 -6.95 53.90 3.09
C ALA A 123 -6.36 54.23 1.71
N ASP A 124 -6.41 53.28 0.77
CA ASP A 124 -6.72 53.62 -0.63
C ASP A 124 -7.32 52.42 -1.39
N GLY A 125 -8.34 52.71 -2.19
CA GLY A 125 -9.17 51.73 -2.88
C GLY A 125 -8.48 51.10 -4.09
N GLY A 126 -8.39 49.79 -4.09
CA GLY A 126 -8.16 48.95 -5.26
C GLY A 126 -9.14 47.78 -5.20
N LEU A 127 -9.92 47.61 -6.26
CA LEU A 127 -10.93 46.56 -6.46
C LEU A 127 -10.47 45.20 -5.89
N PRO A 128 -11.33 44.42 -5.21
CA PRO A 128 -10.95 43.05 -4.89
C PRO A 128 -10.83 42.33 -6.23
N ALA A 129 -9.60 41.98 -6.59
CA ALA A 129 -9.37 41.00 -7.63
C ALA A 129 -10.15 39.76 -7.18
N LEU A 130 -11.20 39.43 -7.92
CA LEU A 130 -11.86 38.12 -7.86
C LEU A 130 -10.88 37.10 -8.44
N GLU A 131 -9.75 36.91 -7.76
CA GLU A 131 -8.90 35.77 -7.95
C GLU A 131 -9.60 34.59 -7.30
N SER A 132 -9.65 33.49 -8.02
CA SER A 132 -10.41 32.29 -7.67
C SER A 132 -9.76 31.59 -6.47
N SER A 133 -9.97 32.10 -5.26
CA SER A 133 -9.37 31.61 -4.00
C SER A 133 -9.99 30.34 -3.43
N SER A 134 -10.87 29.66 -4.16
CA SER A 134 -11.59 28.50 -3.62
C SER A 134 -10.71 27.26 -3.45
N SER A 135 -9.60 27.12 -4.18
CA SER A 135 -8.78 25.90 -4.16
C SER A 135 -7.63 25.93 -3.14
N SER A 136 -6.91 27.05 -3.00
CA SER A 136 -5.78 27.16 -2.07
C SER A 136 -6.22 27.24 -0.60
N GLU A 137 -7.35 27.92 -0.33
CA GLU A 137 -7.97 27.95 0.99
C GLU A 137 -8.42 26.52 1.40
N SER A 138 -9.00 25.76 0.45
CA SER A 138 -9.42 24.39 0.70
C SER A 138 -8.26 23.43 1.00
N LEU A 139 -7.10 23.58 0.35
CA LEU A 139 -5.93 22.75 0.60
C LEU A 139 -5.28 23.08 1.95
N THR A 140 -5.16 24.37 2.26
CA THR A 140 -4.59 24.81 3.55
C THR A 140 -5.43 24.31 4.72
N THR A 141 -6.75 24.45 4.64
CA THR A 141 -7.67 23.89 5.64
C THR A 141 -7.58 22.37 5.70
N TYR A 142 -7.49 21.69 4.55
CA TYR A 142 -7.33 20.22 4.53
C TYR A 142 -6.05 19.78 5.24
N ARG A 143 -4.89 20.38 4.93
CA ARG A 143 -3.60 20.04 5.56
C ARG A 143 -3.60 20.30 7.06
N THR A 144 -4.12 21.44 7.47
CA THR A 144 -4.08 21.86 8.89
C THR A 144 -5.10 21.16 9.78
N VAL A 145 -6.26 20.75 9.23
CA VAL A 145 -7.36 20.19 10.04
C VAL A 145 -7.54 18.70 9.82
N ILE A 146 -7.39 18.21 8.59
CA ILE A 146 -7.72 16.83 8.21
C ILE A 146 -6.46 15.97 8.11
N ALA A 147 -5.41 16.46 7.45
CA ALA A 147 -4.19 15.70 7.19
C ALA A 147 -3.05 15.97 8.18
N ALA A 148 -3.25 16.82 9.19
CA ALA A 148 -2.21 17.19 10.15
C ALA A 148 -1.63 15.98 10.88
N GLU A 149 -2.48 15.02 11.27
CA GLU A 149 -2.03 13.78 11.91
C GLU A 149 -1.26 12.88 10.93
N ASN A 150 -1.71 12.80 9.67
CA ASN A 150 -1.05 12.02 8.62
C ASN A 150 0.36 12.56 8.32
N GLU A 151 0.50 13.88 8.16
CA GLU A 151 1.83 14.52 7.99
C GLU A 151 2.71 14.29 9.24
N ALA A 152 2.13 14.41 10.43
CA ALA A 152 2.87 14.15 11.67
C ALA A 152 3.38 12.71 11.77
N GLU A 153 2.59 11.71 11.33
CA GLU A 153 3.02 10.32 11.27
C GLU A 153 4.26 10.14 10.39
N ILE A 154 4.27 10.73 9.20
CA ILE A 154 5.43 10.72 8.29
C ILE A 154 6.68 11.26 8.98
N TYR A 155 6.58 12.43 9.64
CA TYR A 155 7.72 13.04 10.34
C TYR A 155 8.16 12.24 11.58
N VAL A 156 7.26 11.55 12.26
CA VAL A 156 7.65 10.61 13.35
C VAL A 156 8.48 9.47 12.77
N ARG A 157 8.00 8.82 11.71
CA ARG A 157 8.68 7.68 11.07
C ARG A 157 10.03 8.06 10.49
N ILE A 158 10.17 9.25 9.90
CA ILE A 158 11.45 9.80 9.45
C ILE A 158 12.43 9.92 10.63
N ARG A 159 12.00 10.52 11.74
CA ARG A 159 12.86 10.66 12.93
C ARG A 159 13.25 9.32 13.51
N GLU A 160 12.35 8.34 13.52
CA GLU A 160 12.68 6.98 13.93
C GLU A 160 13.74 6.37 13.02
N LEU A 161 13.57 6.46 11.70
CA LEU A 161 14.55 5.98 10.73
C LEU A 161 15.92 6.64 10.88
N GLU A 162 15.98 7.96 11.05
CA GLU A 162 17.25 8.69 11.24
C GLU A 162 17.96 8.31 12.55
N ASN A 163 17.19 7.94 13.59
CA ASN A 163 17.74 7.50 14.86
C ASN A 163 18.18 6.02 14.84
N LEU A 164 17.61 5.22 13.95
CA LEU A 164 18.06 3.85 13.69
C LEU A 164 19.33 3.95 12.85
N LEU A 165 20.47 3.52 13.41
CA LEU A 165 21.82 3.68 12.85
C LEU A 165 22.07 2.86 11.56
N TYR A 166 21.09 2.76 10.68
CA TYR A 166 21.17 2.07 9.40
C TYR A 166 22.19 2.73 8.49
N TYR A 167 22.87 1.93 7.68
CA TYR A 167 23.77 2.49 6.68
C TYR A 167 22.96 3.00 5.50
N ASN A 168 23.03 4.31 5.26
CA ASN A 168 22.43 5.02 4.13
C ASN A 168 20.89 4.86 4.04
N ILE A 169 20.22 4.80 5.20
CA ILE A 169 18.75 4.77 5.36
C ILE A 169 18.37 5.70 6.54
N PRO A 170 17.70 6.84 6.29
CA PRO A 170 17.40 7.39 4.96
C PRO A 170 18.69 7.78 4.21
N PRO A 171 18.65 7.96 2.87
CA PRO A 171 19.87 8.21 2.07
C PRO A 171 20.54 9.57 2.31
N GLN A 172 19.89 10.47 3.03
CA GLN A 172 20.42 11.78 3.39
C GLN A 172 21.49 11.64 4.47
N HIS A 173 22.53 12.48 4.35
CA HIS A 173 23.72 12.35 5.20
C HIS A 173 23.60 13.18 6.49
N ASN A 174 22.70 14.17 6.52
CA ASN A 174 22.53 15.06 7.66
C ASN A 174 21.17 14.83 8.35
N PRO A 175 21.12 14.79 9.69
CA PRO A 175 19.86 14.69 10.43
C PRO A 175 18.86 15.80 10.04
N GLY A 176 17.59 15.44 9.87
CA GLY A 176 16.52 16.35 9.47
C GLY A 176 16.50 16.77 7.99
N GLU A 177 17.50 16.37 7.20
CA GLU A 177 17.53 16.70 5.77
C GLU A 177 16.43 15.96 5.00
N TYR A 178 16.13 14.70 5.37
CA TYR A 178 15.04 13.97 4.74
C TYR A 178 13.68 14.57 5.12
N GLU A 179 13.47 14.89 6.40
CA GLU A 179 12.25 15.55 6.86
C GLU A 179 11.99 16.86 6.10
N ARG A 180 13.04 17.66 5.89
CA ARG A 180 12.96 18.90 5.14
C ARG A 180 12.54 18.68 3.68
N LEU A 181 13.11 17.69 2.99
CA LEU A 181 12.74 17.37 1.60
C LEU A 181 11.28 16.93 1.48
N VAL A 182 10.82 16.08 2.40
CA VAL A 182 9.42 15.61 2.43
C VAL A 182 8.47 16.77 2.69
N ARG A 183 8.83 17.69 3.59
CA ARG A 183 8.06 18.92 3.83
C ARG A 183 8.01 19.80 2.57
N GLU A 184 9.14 20.01 1.90
CA GLU A 184 9.22 20.75 0.64
C GLU A 184 8.36 20.10 -0.46
N HIS A 185 8.27 18.77 -0.52
CA HIS A 185 7.34 18.06 -1.42
C HIS A 185 5.89 18.34 -1.07
N PHE A 186 5.47 18.22 0.20
CA PHE A 186 4.10 18.53 0.60
C PHE A 186 3.71 19.99 0.30
N ASP A 187 4.65 20.92 0.44
CA ASP A 187 4.43 22.34 0.14
C ASP A 187 4.26 22.64 -1.35
N GLN A 188 4.72 21.75 -2.24
CA GLN A 188 4.50 21.82 -3.69
C GLN A 188 3.11 21.28 -4.12
N ALA A 189 2.29 20.79 -3.18
CA ALA A 189 0.95 20.32 -3.49
C ALA A 189 0.08 21.44 -4.08
N LEU A 190 -0.60 21.15 -5.20
CA LEU A 190 -1.40 22.13 -5.95
C LEU A 190 -2.87 22.12 -5.52
N ASN A 191 -3.34 20.98 -5.02
CA ASN A 191 -4.70 20.73 -4.55
C ASN A 191 -4.69 19.48 -3.66
N VAL A 192 -5.84 19.15 -3.05
CA VAL A 192 -5.99 18.02 -2.13
C VAL A 192 -5.65 16.68 -2.80
N THR A 193 -6.02 16.49 -4.07
CA THR A 193 -5.69 15.24 -4.79
C THR A 193 -4.19 15.10 -5.01
N HIS A 194 -3.50 16.18 -5.38
CA HIS A 194 -2.03 16.17 -5.54
C HIS A 194 -1.35 15.90 -4.19
N PHE A 195 -1.84 16.51 -3.12
CA PHE A 195 -1.35 16.25 -1.76
C PHE A 195 -1.48 14.78 -1.37
N LEU A 196 -2.64 14.17 -1.60
CA LEU A 196 -2.86 12.75 -1.31
C LEU A 196 -1.91 11.83 -2.10
N GLN A 197 -1.64 12.16 -3.36
CA GLN A 197 -0.66 11.43 -4.16
C GLN A 197 0.76 11.54 -3.58
N ILE A 198 1.18 12.74 -3.18
CA ILE A 198 2.47 12.94 -2.51
C ILE A 198 2.51 12.12 -1.22
N TYR A 199 1.47 12.21 -0.39
CA TYR A 199 1.37 11.45 0.85
C TYR A 199 1.49 9.94 0.61
N ASP A 200 0.71 9.38 -0.30
CA ASP A 200 0.72 7.95 -0.62
C ASP A 200 2.10 7.49 -1.12
N ASN A 201 2.82 8.36 -1.84
CA ASN A 201 4.18 8.10 -2.31
C ASN A 201 5.17 8.08 -1.15
N GLU A 202 5.22 9.16 -0.38
CA GLU A 202 6.13 9.32 0.76
C GLU A 202 5.92 8.24 1.83
N TYR A 203 4.65 7.93 2.10
CA TYR A 203 4.28 6.86 3.02
C TYR A 203 4.79 5.50 2.58
N PHE A 204 4.66 5.19 1.28
CA PHE A 204 5.14 3.93 0.72
C PHE A 204 6.67 3.86 0.69
N GLU A 205 7.33 4.95 0.29
CA GLU A 205 8.80 5.03 0.30
C GLU A 205 9.36 4.82 1.70
N LEU A 206 8.76 5.42 2.72
CA LEU A 206 9.11 5.19 4.11
C LEU A 206 8.95 3.73 4.53
N GLN A 207 7.84 3.07 4.17
CA GLN A 207 7.67 1.63 4.42
C GLN A 207 8.77 0.79 3.77
N VAL A 208 9.21 1.16 2.57
CA VAL A 208 10.32 0.49 1.89
C VAL A 208 11.63 0.72 2.65
N LEU A 209 11.93 1.95 3.04
CA LEU A 209 13.15 2.28 3.81
C LEU A 209 13.22 1.53 5.14
N GLU A 210 12.14 1.51 5.91
CA GLU A 210 12.06 0.78 7.19
C GLU A 210 12.31 -0.71 7.02
N ARG A 211 11.72 -1.32 6.00
CA ARG A 211 11.92 -2.75 5.74
C ARG A 211 13.31 -3.05 5.23
N LYS A 212 13.91 -2.18 4.42
CA LYS A 212 15.32 -2.27 4.01
C LYS A 212 16.23 -2.19 5.25
N GLY A 213 15.99 -1.25 6.16
CA GLY A 213 16.72 -1.13 7.42
C GLY A 213 16.59 -2.38 8.30
N LEU A 214 15.38 -2.89 8.47
CA LEU A 214 15.12 -4.13 9.21
C LEU A 214 15.84 -5.35 8.59
N LEU A 215 15.86 -5.46 7.26
CA LEU A 215 16.59 -6.51 6.56
C LEU A 215 18.09 -6.38 6.75
N GLN A 216 18.64 -5.17 6.66
CA GLN A 216 20.05 -4.90 6.93
C GLN A 216 20.45 -5.38 8.33
N ASP A 217 19.70 -4.97 9.37
CA ASP A 217 19.95 -5.42 10.74
C ASP A 217 19.88 -6.94 10.87
N ARG A 218 18.90 -7.58 10.24
CA ARG A 218 18.74 -9.03 10.33
C ARG A 218 19.88 -9.77 9.66
N LEU A 219 20.28 -9.37 8.46
CA LEU A 219 21.40 -9.97 7.75
C LEU A 219 22.70 -9.81 8.55
N GLU A 220 22.95 -8.60 9.05
CA GLU A 220 24.11 -8.31 9.89
C GLU A 220 24.14 -9.18 11.14
N ASN A 221 23.08 -9.16 11.94
CA ASN A 221 23.00 -9.92 13.19
C ASN A 221 23.15 -11.44 12.96
N ARG A 222 22.65 -11.96 11.84
CA ARG A 222 22.80 -13.37 11.49
C ARG A 222 24.23 -13.73 11.14
N LEU A 223 24.97 -12.82 10.48
CA LEU A 223 26.38 -13.01 10.18
C LEU A 223 27.26 -12.85 11.44
N LEU A 224 27.00 -11.83 12.26
CA LEU A 224 27.73 -11.58 13.52
C LEU A 224 27.62 -12.74 14.52
N THR A 225 26.56 -13.54 14.43
CA THR A 225 26.38 -14.70 15.31
C THR A 225 27.00 -15.99 14.76
N GLN A 226 27.69 -15.95 13.60
CA GLN A 226 28.34 -17.12 13.03
C GLN A 226 29.53 -17.58 13.91
N PRO A 227 29.67 -18.89 14.15
CA PRO A 227 30.74 -19.40 15.02
C PRO A 227 32.14 -19.19 14.42
N ASN A 228 32.24 -19.10 13.09
CA ASN A 228 33.48 -18.84 12.36
C ASN A 228 33.61 -17.37 11.90
N LEU A 229 32.97 -16.42 12.61
CA LEU A 229 32.97 -14.99 12.23
C LEU A 229 34.40 -14.44 12.01
N GLU A 230 35.35 -14.78 12.87
CA GLU A 230 36.73 -14.29 12.76
C GLU A 230 37.35 -14.68 11.41
N LYS A 231 37.20 -15.94 11.02
CA LYS A 231 37.68 -16.45 9.74
C LYS A 231 36.88 -15.91 8.55
N ILE A 232 35.58 -15.66 8.71
CA ILE A 232 34.76 -14.97 7.70
C ILE A 232 35.31 -13.56 7.44
N LEU A 233 35.58 -12.79 8.50
CA LEU A 233 36.09 -11.43 8.40
C LEU A 233 37.54 -11.38 7.89
N GLU A 234 38.37 -12.34 8.25
CA GLU A 234 39.75 -12.45 7.74
C GLU A 234 39.79 -12.68 6.21
N LEU A 235 38.85 -13.48 5.71
CA LEU A 235 38.84 -13.94 4.32
C LEU A 235 37.91 -13.14 3.40
N SER A 236 36.99 -12.37 3.96
CA SER A 236 36.06 -11.54 3.21
C SER A 236 36.78 -10.36 2.56
N PRO A 237 36.40 -9.96 1.34
CA PRO A 237 36.86 -8.70 0.75
C PRO A 237 36.23 -7.46 1.42
N TYR A 238 35.25 -7.64 2.32
CA TYR A 238 34.50 -6.57 2.93
C TYR A 238 34.76 -6.48 4.44
N ASN A 239 34.98 -5.25 4.91
CA ASN A 239 35.28 -4.97 6.32
C ASN A 239 34.07 -4.47 7.12
N ASN A 240 32.93 -4.21 6.47
CA ASN A 240 31.75 -3.64 7.10
C ASN A 240 30.49 -4.39 6.66
N ILE A 241 29.98 -5.25 7.55
CA ILE A 241 28.83 -6.12 7.31
C ILE A 241 27.57 -5.30 7.03
N ARG A 242 27.31 -4.26 7.82
CA ARG A 242 26.12 -3.41 7.69
C ARG A 242 26.08 -2.70 6.34
N LYS A 243 27.21 -2.09 5.95
CA LYS A 243 27.38 -1.44 4.65
C LYS A 243 27.19 -2.45 3.50
N GLU A 244 27.73 -3.65 3.64
CA GLU A 244 27.59 -4.66 2.58
C GLU A 244 26.17 -5.22 2.47
N ALA A 245 25.49 -5.40 3.60
CA ALA A 245 24.08 -5.77 3.61
C ALA A 245 23.21 -4.72 2.91
N TYR A 246 23.56 -3.43 2.99
CA TYR A 246 22.87 -2.39 2.22
C TYR A 246 23.03 -2.60 0.71
N TYR A 247 24.28 -2.70 0.21
CA TYR A 247 24.51 -2.83 -1.23
C TYR A 247 23.92 -4.12 -1.78
N PHE A 248 24.08 -5.23 -1.08
CA PHE A 248 23.46 -6.49 -1.46
C PHE A 248 21.93 -6.36 -1.60
N LEU A 249 21.25 -5.68 -0.66
CA LEU A 249 19.82 -5.45 -0.73
C LEU A 249 19.45 -4.50 -1.87
N GLN A 250 20.26 -3.48 -2.13
CA GLN A 250 20.02 -2.55 -3.24
C GLN A 250 20.13 -3.27 -4.59
N ASP A 251 21.14 -4.09 -4.80
CA ASP A 251 21.33 -4.86 -6.03
C ASP A 251 20.18 -5.85 -6.26
N LYS A 252 19.71 -6.51 -5.19
CA LYS A 252 18.56 -7.42 -5.24
C LYS A 252 17.24 -6.73 -5.57
N LEU A 253 17.11 -5.45 -5.22
CA LEU A 253 15.89 -4.67 -5.37
C LEU A 253 15.95 -3.66 -6.53
N GLU A 254 17.11 -3.50 -7.17
CA GLU A 254 17.34 -2.58 -8.28
C GLU A 254 16.27 -2.66 -9.38
N PRO A 255 15.82 -3.86 -9.82
CA PRO A 255 14.79 -3.96 -10.86
C PRO A 255 13.44 -3.31 -10.49
N LEU A 256 13.23 -2.99 -9.21
CA LEU A 256 11.99 -2.46 -8.65
C LEU A 256 12.11 -1.01 -8.16
N ASN A 257 13.22 -0.32 -8.41
CA ASN A 257 13.46 1.03 -7.87
C ASN A 257 12.52 2.10 -8.42
N ASN A 258 11.86 1.88 -9.56
CA ASN A 258 10.81 2.81 -10.02
C ASN A 258 9.49 2.55 -9.27
N LEU A 259 9.32 3.27 -8.16
CA LEU A 259 8.14 3.19 -7.30
C LEU A 259 6.98 4.10 -7.75
N GLU A 260 7.02 4.69 -8.94
CA GLU A 260 5.90 5.50 -9.46
C GLU A 260 4.69 4.65 -9.85
N HIS A 261 4.90 3.36 -10.10
CA HIS A 261 3.89 2.46 -10.64
C HIS A 261 3.41 1.45 -9.59
N ALA A 262 2.08 1.29 -9.51
CA ALA A 262 1.44 0.41 -8.51
C ALA A 262 1.91 -1.05 -8.57
N PHE A 263 2.21 -1.57 -9.76
CA PHE A 263 2.71 -2.93 -9.92
C PHE A 263 4.09 -3.11 -9.28
N GLN A 264 5.01 -2.18 -9.53
CA GLN A 264 6.35 -2.17 -8.95
C GLN A 264 6.29 -2.00 -7.43
N ARG A 265 5.40 -1.14 -6.92
CA ARG A 265 5.14 -1.04 -5.47
C ARG A 265 4.69 -2.37 -4.88
N HIS A 266 3.76 -3.05 -5.53
CA HIS A 266 3.28 -4.35 -5.08
C HIS A 266 4.38 -5.41 -5.06
N LEU A 267 5.23 -5.43 -6.09
CA LEU A 267 6.39 -6.34 -6.14
C LEU A 267 7.42 -6.00 -5.06
N MET A 268 7.73 -4.71 -4.85
CA MET A 268 8.67 -4.26 -3.82
C MET A 268 8.19 -4.66 -2.43
N ASP A 269 6.91 -4.39 -2.12
CA ASP A 269 6.26 -4.79 -0.88
C ASP A 269 6.32 -6.31 -0.69
N GLY A 270 5.92 -7.07 -1.72
CA GLY A 270 5.92 -8.54 -1.71
C GLY A 270 7.31 -9.13 -1.48
N ASN A 271 8.34 -8.61 -2.17
CA ASN A 271 9.71 -9.11 -2.04
C ASN A 271 10.30 -8.82 -0.66
N LEU A 272 10.19 -7.58 -0.18
CA LEU A 272 10.67 -7.19 1.15
C LEU A 272 10.00 -8.04 2.24
N ASN A 273 8.68 -8.19 2.18
CA ASN A 273 7.92 -9.00 3.12
C ASN A 273 8.32 -10.49 3.04
N SER A 274 8.58 -11.01 1.84
CA SER A 274 9.07 -12.39 1.68
C SER A 274 10.44 -12.59 2.32
N PHE A 275 11.40 -11.69 2.06
CA PHE A 275 12.74 -11.78 2.64
C PHE A 275 12.71 -11.68 4.17
N ILE A 276 11.91 -10.76 4.70
CA ILE A 276 11.70 -10.58 6.15
C ILE A 276 11.14 -11.88 6.76
N ARG A 277 10.13 -12.46 6.12
CA ARG A 277 9.51 -13.72 6.56
C ARG A 277 10.50 -14.87 6.51
N GLU A 278 11.23 -15.04 5.42
CA GLU A 278 12.23 -16.10 5.28
C GLU A 278 13.31 -16.03 6.36
N LEU A 279 13.84 -14.84 6.64
CA LEU A 279 14.84 -14.63 7.70
C LEU A 279 14.30 -14.91 9.11
N ASN A 280 13.00 -14.70 9.31
CA ASN A 280 12.34 -15.00 10.59
C ASN A 280 12.11 -16.50 10.77
N GLU A 281 11.61 -17.17 9.74
CA GLU A 281 11.21 -18.58 9.81
C GLU A 281 12.42 -19.52 9.71
N HIS A 282 13.35 -19.22 8.81
CA HIS A 282 14.45 -20.12 8.45
C HIS A 282 15.81 -19.64 8.97
N GLY A 283 15.92 -18.39 9.42
CA GLY A 283 17.16 -17.82 9.93
C GLY A 283 18.29 -17.96 8.90
N ARG A 284 19.35 -18.68 9.26
CA ARG A 284 20.52 -18.93 8.38
C ARG A 284 20.24 -19.87 7.21
N ASN A 285 19.13 -20.62 7.27
CA ASN A 285 18.70 -21.48 6.17
C ASN A 285 17.85 -20.74 5.14
N SER A 286 17.54 -19.46 5.35
CA SER A 286 16.84 -18.64 4.35
C SER A 286 17.72 -18.43 3.12
N GLU A 287 17.10 -18.38 1.94
CA GLU A 287 17.86 -18.23 0.70
C GLU A 287 18.54 -16.86 0.65
N ILE A 288 17.82 -15.80 1.05
CA ILE A 288 18.37 -14.44 1.10
C ILE A 288 19.62 -14.35 2.00
N TYR A 289 19.66 -15.06 3.14
CA TYR A 289 20.85 -15.09 3.98
C TYR A 289 22.01 -15.86 3.34
N ARG A 290 21.72 -17.01 2.71
CA ARG A 290 22.75 -17.83 2.06
C ARG A 290 23.37 -17.09 0.88
N GLU A 291 22.57 -16.38 0.11
CA GLU A 291 23.03 -15.49 -0.95
C GLU A 291 23.87 -14.34 -0.40
N PHE A 292 23.41 -13.67 0.67
CA PHE A 292 24.20 -12.64 1.33
C PHE A 292 25.53 -13.17 1.86
N TYR A 293 25.54 -14.37 2.46
CA TYR A 293 26.76 -15.00 2.95
C TYR A 293 27.74 -15.31 1.81
N ARG A 294 27.26 -15.88 0.71
CA ARG A 294 28.08 -16.16 -0.48
C ARG A 294 28.66 -14.88 -1.05
N HIS A 295 27.84 -13.84 -1.15
CA HIS A 295 28.25 -12.51 -1.59
C HIS A 295 29.33 -11.94 -0.67
N PHE A 296 29.06 -11.88 0.63
CA PHE A 296 29.97 -11.31 1.63
C PHE A 296 31.30 -12.05 1.72
N THR A 297 31.31 -13.36 1.48
CA THR A 297 32.52 -14.19 1.56
C THR A 297 33.21 -14.40 0.21
N ASP A 298 32.66 -13.81 -0.86
CA ASP A 298 33.10 -14.01 -2.25
C ASP A 298 33.24 -15.51 -2.60
N GLU A 299 32.26 -16.30 -2.18
CA GLU A 299 32.37 -17.77 -2.13
C GLU A 299 32.59 -18.36 -3.53
N ASP A 300 31.91 -17.83 -4.55
CA ASP A 300 31.99 -18.34 -5.92
C ASP A 300 33.36 -18.07 -6.56
N PHE A 301 33.90 -16.86 -6.39
CA PHE A 301 35.26 -16.55 -6.82
C PHE A 301 36.27 -17.47 -6.14
N ARG A 302 36.15 -17.64 -4.82
CA ARG A 302 37.09 -18.44 -4.03
C ARG A 302 37.04 -19.91 -4.42
N ARG A 303 35.85 -20.47 -4.68
CA ARG A 303 35.69 -21.81 -5.25
C ARG A 303 36.35 -21.93 -6.63
N SER A 304 36.15 -20.95 -7.50
CA SER A 304 36.72 -20.96 -8.86
C SER A 304 38.25 -20.91 -8.87
N CYS A 305 38.86 -20.25 -7.88
CA CYS A 305 40.30 -20.12 -7.72
C CYS A 305 40.93 -21.16 -6.78
N GLY A 306 40.16 -22.09 -6.21
CA GLY A 306 40.65 -23.08 -5.25
C GLY A 306 41.11 -22.49 -3.91
N LEU A 307 40.58 -21.32 -3.53
CA LEU A 307 40.90 -20.62 -2.28
C LEU A 307 40.11 -21.22 -1.09
N PRO A 308 40.65 -21.14 0.15
CA PRO A 308 40.08 -21.80 1.32
C PRO A 308 38.75 -21.19 1.78
N LEU A 309 37.65 -21.93 1.86
CA LEU A 309 36.38 -21.38 2.34
C LEU A 309 36.38 -21.04 3.85
N PRO A 310 35.59 -20.04 4.29
CA PRO A 310 35.50 -19.64 5.69
C PRO A 310 34.95 -20.74 6.60
#